data_AF-A0A8T5L717-F1
#
_entry.id   AF-A0A8T5L717-F1
#
_cell.length_a   1.000
_cell.length_b   1.000
_cell.length_c   1.000
_cell.angle_alpha   90.00
_cell.angle_beta   90.00
_cell.angle_gamma   90.00
#
_symmetry.space_group_name_H-M   'P 1'
#
loop_
_entity.id
_entity.type
_entity.pdbx_description
1 polymer ?
#
loop_
_entity_poly.entity_id
_entity_poly.type
_entity_poly.pdbx_seq_one_letter_code
_entity_poly.pdbx_strand_id
1 'polypeptide(L)'
;MFPILLVLVVLALASPATAQSIGAAVFCIEGAERPCGMNTGICKQGISTCVNGHWSICQGGIEPTEEICGNDLDENCNGELDDCLGEAPPDIGLYLILAGIALFIIGGIIAIKEILGSRGDVRQPYI
;
A
#
# COMPACT_ATOMS: atom_id res chain seq x y z
N MET A 1 -57.36 31.87 28.19
CA MET A 1 -56.42 32.26 27.11
C MET A 1 -54.94 31.98 27.43
N PHE A 2 -54.60 31.39 28.60
CA PHE A 2 -53.23 31.08 29.00
C PHE A 2 -52.74 29.60 28.86
N PRO A 3 -53.57 28.56 28.63
CA PRO A 3 -53.06 27.18 28.64
C PRO A 3 -52.48 26.70 27.29
N ILE A 4 -52.80 27.33 26.16
CA ILE A 4 -52.33 26.90 24.84
C ILE A 4 -50.87 27.29 24.60
N LEU A 5 -50.45 28.46 25.13
CA LEU A 5 -49.07 28.92 25.01
C LEU A 5 -48.11 28.01 25.81
N LEU A 6 -48.54 27.49 26.96
CA LEU A 6 -47.75 26.57 27.78
C LEU A 6 -47.58 25.19 27.09
N VAL A 7 -48.63 24.68 26.44
CA VAL A 7 -48.58 23.39 25.72
C VAL A 7 -47.68 23.47 24.47
N LEU A 8 -47.71 24.58 23.74
CA LEU A 8 -46.83 24.78 22.58
C LEU A 8 -45.35 24.91 22.99
N VAL A 9 -45.07 25.52 24.15
CA VAL A 9 -43.71 25.58 24.71
C VAL A 9 -43.21 24.19 25.13
N VAL A 10 -44.07 23.36 25.73
CA VAL A 10 -43.70 21.98 26.10
C VAL A 10 -43.44 21.10 24.86
N LEU A 11 -44.23 21.24 23.79
CA LEU A 11 -44.02 20.50 22.53
C LEU A 11 -42.78 20.99 21.76
N ALA A 12 -42.42 22.26 21.85
CA ALA A 12 -41.20 22.79 21.22
C ALA A 12 -39.91 22.41 21.99
N LEU A 13 -40.01 22.16 23.30
CA LEU A 13 -38.88 21.74 24.14
C LEU A 13 -38.73 20.21 24.21
N ALA A 14 -39.78 19.45 23.90
CA ALA A 14 -39.71 18.01 23.70
C ALA A 14 -39.16 17.70 22.29
N SER A 15 -37.94 18.14 22.01
CA SER A 15 -37.16 17.56 20.92
C SER A 15 -36.76 16.14 21.34
N PRO A 16 -37.17 15.06 20.65
CA PRO A 16 -36.53 13.76 20.82
C PRO A 16 -35.18 13.79 20.10
N ALA A 17 -34.30 14.69 20.54
CA ALA A 17 -32.92 14.77 20.09
C ALA A 17 -32.01 14.21 21.19
N THR A 18 -32.33 13.01 21.69
CA THR A 18 -31.32 12.13 22.30
C THR A 18 -30.78 11.18 21.25
N ALA A 19 -30.47 11.68 20.05
CA ALA A 19 -29.38 11.11 19.26
C ALA A 19 -28.11 11.81 19.77
N GLN A 20 -27.73 11.47 21.00
CA GLN A 20 -26.54 11.98 21.64
C GLN A 20 -25.34 11.41 20.87
N SER A 21 -24.84 12.19 19.91
CA SER A 21 -23.52 12.00 19.32
C SER A 21 -22.47 12.42 20.36
N ILE A 22 -22.22 11.56 21.35
CA ILE A 22 -20.96 11.60 22.11
C ILE A 22 -19.92 10.99 21.20
N GLY A 23 -18.89 11.77 20.85
CA GLY A 23 -17.85 11.38 19.92
C GLY A 23 -17.26 9.99 20.21
N ALA A 24 -17.15 9.18 19.16
CA ALA A 24 -16.24 8.05 19.00
C ALA A 24 -16.02 7.16 20.24
N ALA A 25 -17.04 6.91 21.04
CA ALA A 25 -16.99 5.82 21.99
C ALA A 25 -17.28 4.53 21.19
N VAL A 26 -16.41 3.53 21.31
CA VAL A 26 -16.49 2.19 20.71
C VAL A 26 -17.68 1.43 21.32
N PHE A 27 -18.88 2.00 21.17
CA PHE A 27 -20.13 1.42 21.59
C PHE A 27 -20.98 1.18 20.35
N CYS A 28 -21.43 -0.06 20.21
CA CYS A 28 -22.31 -0.49 19.15
C CYS A 28 -23.67 -0.92 19.72
N ILE A 29 -24.68 -1.03 18.85
CA ILE A 29 -26.01 -1.53 19.21
C ILE A 29 -25.92 -3.06 19.30
N GLU A 30 -26.38 -3.65 20.39
CA GLU A 30 -26.34 -5.10 20.59
C GLU A 30 -26.94 -5.86 19.40
N GLY A 31 -26.20 -6.85 18.89
CA GLY A 31 -26.59 -7.62 17.71
C GLY A 31 -26.44 -6.90 16.36
N ALA A 32 -26.01 -5.63 16.32
CA ALA A 32 -25.65 -4.99 15.06
C ALA A 32 -24.44 -5.68 14.42
N GLU A 33 -24.43 -5.73 13.09
CA GLU A 33 -23.33 -6.29 12.30
C GLU A 33 -22.64 -5.18 11.50
N ARG A 34 -21.33 -5.33 11.28
CA ARG A 34 -20.56 -4.49 10.38
C ARG A 34 -19.50 -5.31 9.63
N PRO A 35 -19.11 -4.88 8.41
CA PRO A 35 -17.93 -5.43 7.75
C PRO A 35 -16.66 -5.13 8.56
N CYS A 36 -15.72 -6.07 8.54
CA CYS A 36 -14.40 -5.95 9.15
C CYS A 36 -13.33 -6.60 8.26
N GLY A 37 -12.06 -6.18 8.41
CA GLY A 37 -10.96 -6.63 7.57
C GLY A 37 -10.92 -5.95 6.20
N MET A 38 -10.02 -6.43 5.34
CA MET A 38 -9.77 -5.90 4.00
C MET A 38 -10.21 -6.90 2.92
N ASN A 39 -10.35 -6.42 1.68
CA ASN A 39 -10.72 -7.24 0.52
C ASN A 39 -9.73 -7.00 -0.63
N THR A 40 -8.45 -6.90 -0.28
CA THR A 40 -7.30 -6.68 -1.15
C THR A 40 -6.37 -7.88 -1.03
N GLY A 41 -5.70 -8.26 -2.11
CA GLY A 41 -4.76 -9.39 -2.09
C GLY A 41 -5.47 -10.69 -1.72
N ILE A 42 -4.88 -11.42 -0.77
CA ILE A 42 -5.47 -12.65 -0.23
C ILE A 42 -6.43 -12.40 0.94
N CYS A 43 -6.50 -11.17 1.45
CA CYS A 43 -7.41 -10.84 2.55
C CYS A 43 -8.85 -10.98 2.13
N LYS A 44 -9.67 -11.33 3.12
CA LYS A 44 -11.10 -11.49 2.94
C LYS A 44 -11.83 -10.68 4.01
N GLN A 45 -12.86 -9.97 3.58
CA GLN A 45 -13.74 -9.26 4.50
C GLN A 45 -14.58 -10.25 5.31
N GLY A 46 -14.66 -10.02 6.61
CA GLY A 46 -15.54 -10.75 7.53
C GLY A 46 -16.63 -9.86 8.11
N ILE A 47 -17.32 -10.37 9.12
CA ILE A 47 -18.35 -9.64 9.88
C ILE A 47 -17.97 -9.60 11.36
N SER A 48 -18.05 -8.40 11.95
CA SER A 48 -18.01 -8.21 13.40
C SER A 48 -19.43 -7.98 13.90
N THR A 49 -19.82 -8.68 14.96
CA THR A 49 -21.11 -8.51 15.63
C THR A 49 -20.91 -7.72 16.92
N CYS A 50 -21.85 -6.85 17.26
CA CYS A 50 -21.83 -6.17 18.55
C CYS A 50 -22.29 -7.10 19.67
N VAL A 51 -21.44 -7.28 20.68
CA VAL A 51 -21.70 -8.09 21.87
C VAL A 51 -21.28 -7.31 23.11
N ASN A 52 -22.19 -7.17 24.07
CA ASN A 52 -22.01 -6.36 25.28
C ASN A 52 -21.56 -4.92 24.98
N GLY A 53 -22.11 -4.34 23.90
CA GLY A 53 -21.76 -2.99 23.46
C GLY A 53 -20.39 -2.86 22.78
N HIS A 54 -19.66 -3.95 22.51
CA HIS A 54 -18.38 -3.93 21.80
C HIS A 54 -18.39 -4.81 20.56
N TRP A 55 -17.61 -4.44 19.54
CA TRP A 55 -17.47 -5.25 18.34
C TRP A 55 -16.65 -6.50 18.62
N SER A 56 -17.18 -7.67 18.24
CA SER A 56 -16.48 -8.95 18.32
C SER A 56 -15.25 -9.00 17.41
N ILE A 57 -14.44 -10.04 17.59
CA ILE A 57 -13.45 -10.45 16.59
C ILE A 57 -14.10 -10.57 15.21
N CYS A 58 -13.31 -10.29 14.17
CA CYS A 58 -13.78 -10.40 12.80
C CYS A 58 -14.00 -11.87 12.45
N GLN A 59 -15.25 -12.27 12.21
CA GLN A 59 -15.57 -13.65 11.85
C GLN A 59 -15.64 -13.82 10.33
N GLY A 60 -15.00 -14.88 9.83
CA GLY A 60 -15.01 -15.23 8.40
C GLY A 60 -14.10 -14.37 7.52
N GLY A 61 -13.34 -13.45 8.12
CA GLY A 61 -12.31 -12.66 7.43
C GLY A 61 -10.95 -13.36 7.44
N ILE A 62 -10.11 -12.99 6.47
CA ILE A 62 -8.66 -13.30 6.46
C ILE A 62 -7.97 -11.97 6.76
N GLU A 63 -7.29 -11.90 7.90
CA GLU A 63 -6.54 -10.71 8.32
C GLU A 63 -5.18 -10.65 7.65
N PRO A 64 -4.61 -9.45 7.48
CA PRO A 64 -3.24 -9.27 7.02
C PRO A 64 -2.23 -10.04 7.85
N THR A 65 -1.25 -10.63 7.17
CA THR A 65 -0.06 -11.22 7.79
C THR A 65 1.21 -10.56 7.24
N GLU A 66 2.37 -11.00 7.74
CA GLU A 66 3.65 -10.62 7.14
C GLU A 66 3.76 -11.19 5.71
N GLU A 67 4.43 -10.45 4.83
CA GLU A 67 4.70 -10.85 3.45
C GLU A 67 5.51 -12.13 3.38
N ILE A 68 5.12 -13.05 2.48
CA ILE A 68 5.90 -14.25 2.19
C ILE A 68 6.51 -14.08 0.81
N CYS A 69 7.78 -13.69 0.76
CA CYS A 69 8.43 -13.36 -0.50
C CYS A 69 8.52 -14.54 -1.49
N GLY A 70 8.19 -14.25 -2.75
CA GLY A 70 8.37 -15.14 -3.89
C GLY A 70 7.23 -16.13 -4.08
N ASN A 71 6.04 -15.81 -3.58
CA ASN A 71 4.84 -16.63 -3.76
C ASN A 71 3.77 -15.95 -4.65
N ASP A 72 4.05 -14.76 -5.18
CA ASP A 72 3.16 -13.94 -6.02
C ASP A 72 1.82 -13.60 -5.33
N LEU A 73 1.80 -13.48 -4.01
CA LEU A 73 0.63 -13.10 -3.21
C LEU A 73 0.89 -11.76 -2.48
N ASP A 74 -0.20 -11.20 -1.95
CA ASP A 74 -0.21 -9.97 -1.13
C ASP A 74 -0.81 -10.36 0.23
N GLU A 75 0.05 -10.82 1.15
CA GLU A 75 -0.33 -11.29 2.48
C GLU A 75 -0.68 -10.16 3.44
N ASN A 76 -0.02 -9.02 3.30
CA ASN A 76 -0.21 -7.86 4.15
C ASN A 76 -1.40 -6.98 3.68
N CYS A 77 -1.91 -7.28 2.48
CA CYS A 77 -3.07 -6.69 1.86
C CYS A 77 -2.93 -5.18 1.61
N ASN A 78 -1.72 -4.72 1.28
CA ASN A 78 -1.39 -3.34 0.95
C ASN A 78 -1.65 -3.02 -0.54
N GLY A 79 -1.96 -4.03 -1.37
CA GLY A 79 -2.22 -3.89 -2.80
C GLY A 79 -1.02 -4.13 -3.71
N GLU A 80 0.12 -4.53 -3.16
CA GLU A 80 1.32 -4.90 -3.89
C GLU A 80 1.64 -6.38 -3.67
N LEU A 81 1.96 -7.10 -4.76
CA LEU A 81 2.38 -8.49 -4.66
C LEU A 81 3.86 -8.54 -4.29
N ASP A 82 4.24 -9.41 -3.35
CA ASP A 82 5.62 -9.66 -2.94
C ASP A 82 6.41 -8.36 -2.60
N ASP A 83 5.80 -7.39 -1.90
CA ASP A 83 6.46 -6.15 -1.45
C ASP A 83 7.34 -6.38 -0.21
N CYS A 84 8.34 -7.25 -0.39
CA CYS A 84 9.36 -7.47 0.60
C CYS A 84 10.38 -6.34 0.55
N LEU A 85 10.36 -5.45 1.55
CA LEU A 85 11.27 -4.30 1.75
C LEU A 85 12.79 -4.63 1.82
N GLY A 86 13.23 -5.82 1.42
CA GLY A 86 14.62 -6.23 1.31
C GLY A 86 14.96 -7.10 0.10
N GLU A 87 13.98 -7.44 -0.73
CA GLU A 87 14.12 -8.39 -1.85
C GLU A 87 13.61 -7.76 -3.15
N ALA A 88 13.86 -6.46 -3.38
CA ALA A 88 13.75 -5.96 -4.74
C ALA A 88 14.76 -6.77 -5.59
N PRO A 89 14.31 -7.56 -6.59
CA PRO A 89 15.24 -8.18 -7.52
C PRO A 89 16.13 -7.06 -8.08
N PRO A 90 17.44 -7.29 -8.28
CA PRO A 90 18.36 -6.22 -8.66
C PRO A 90 17.77 -5.49 -9.85
N ASP A 91 17.41 -4.21 -9.65
CA ASP A 91 16.71 -3.41 -10.64
C ASP A 91 17.35 -3.66 -12.00
N ILE A 92 16.65 -4.41 -12.87
CA ILE A 92 17.17 -4.77 -14.19
C ILE A 92 17.45 -3.47 -14.95
N GLY A 93 16.72 -2.40 -14.64
CA GLY A 93 16.98 -1.04 -15.11
C GLY A 93 18.40 -0.56 -14.81
N LEU A 94 18.87 -0.66 -13.55
CA LEU A 94 20.23 -0.25 -13.20
C LEU A 94 21.26 -1.17 -13.84
N TYR A 95 21.01 -2.48 -13.89
CA TYR A 95 21.93 -3.42 -14.55
C TYR A 95 22.06 -3.14 -16.05
N LEU A 96 20.97 -2.85 -16.75
CA LEU A 96 20.97 -2.49 -18.18
C LEU A 96 21.63 -1.13 -18.43
N ILE A 97 21.43 -0.16 -17.54
CA ILE A 97 22.09 1.15 -17.61
C ILE A 97 23.59 0.99 -17.41
N LEU A 98 24.02 0.24 -16.39
CA LEU A 98 25.44 -0.01 -16.12
C LEU A 98 26.10 -0.82 -17.24
N ALA A 99 25.43 -1.85 -17.76
CA ALA A 99 25.90 -2.61 -18.91
C ALA A 99 26.04 -1.73 -20.16
N GLY A 100 25.07 -0.84 -20.41
CA GLY A 100 25.12 0.14 -21.50
C GLY A 100 26.28 1.13 -21.37
N ILE A 101 26.48 1.69 -20.17
CA ILE A 101 27.61 2.59 -19.87
C ILE A 101 28.95 1.87 -20.05
N ALA A 102 29.07 0.63 -19.54
CA ALA A 102 30.26 -0.17 -19.68
C ALA A 102 30.58 -0.46 -21.15
N LEU A 103 29.59 -0.81 -21.96
CA LEU A 103 29.77 -1.05 -23.40
C LEU A 103 30.19 0.23 -24.15
N PHE A 104 29.64 1.39 -23.77
CA PHE A 104 30.04 2.67 -24.36
C PHE A 104 31.49 3.04 -24.02
N ILE A 105 31.90 2.83 -22.76
CA ILE A 105 33.29 3.06 -22.32
C ILE A 105 34.25 2.07 -23.01
N ILE A 106 33.90 0.79 -23.05
CA ILE A 106 34.73 -0.25 -23.69
C ILE A 106 34.86 0.04 -25.20
N GLY A 107 33.75 0.37 -25.87
CA GLY A 107 33.75 0.76 -27.28
C GLY A 107 34.56 2.02 -27.55
N GLY A 108 34.45 3.03 -26.68
CA GLY A 108 35.25 4.26 -26.76
C GLY A 108 36.75 4.01 -26.59
N ILE A 109 37.15 3.16 -25.64
CA ILE A 109 38.55 2.78 -25.42
C ILE A 109 39.12 2.02 -26.62
N ILE A 110 38.34 1.09 -27.20
CA ILE A 110 38.73 0.36 -28.41
C ILE A 110 38.93 1.33 -29.58
N ALA A 111 37.97 2.23 -29.81
CA ALA A 111 38.06 3.23 -30.87
C ALA A 111 39.26 4.19 -30.68
N ILE A 112 39.53 4.64 -29.44
CA ILE A 112 40.69 5.49 -29.13
C ILE A 112 42.00 4.74 -29.37
N LYS A 113 42.09 3.46 -29.02
CA LYS A 113 43.27 2.62 -29.27
C LYS A 113 43.55 2.46 -30.76
N GLU A 114 42.51 2.35 -31.58
CA GLU A 114 42.62 2.31 -33.05
C GLU A 114 43.16 3.64 -33.61
N ILE A 115 42.62 4.77 -33.14
CA ILE A 115 43.00 6.12 -33.60
C ILE A 115 44.43 6.48 -33.15
N LEU A 116 44.82 6.09 -31.93
CA LEU A 116 46.16 6.35 -31.41
C LEU A 116 47.20 5.33 -31.91
N GLY A 117 46.80 4.09 -32.20
CA GLY A 117 47.64 3.03 -32.77
C GLY A 117 47.97 3.22 -34.25
N SER A 118 47.12 3.93 -35.00
CA SER A 118 47.36 4.24 -36.41
C SER A 118 48.43 5.33 -36.67
N ARG A 119 49.07 5.89 -35.62
CA ARG A 119 50.15 6.89 -35.76
C ARG A 119 51.57 6.32 -35.53
N GLY A 120 51.74 5.00 -35.43
CA GLY A 120 52.99 4.39 -34.98
C GLY A 120 53.83 3.59 -35.98
N ASP A 121 53.33 3.17 -37.15
CA ASP A 121 54.14 2.37 -38.09
C ASP A 121 54.81 3.25 -39.16
N VAL A 122 55.81 4.03 -38.74
CA VAL A 122 56.88 4.42 -39.67
C VAL A 122 57.68 3.14 -39.91
N ARG A 123 57.34 2.42 -40.98
CA ARG A 123 58.18 1.34 -41.52
C ARG A 123 59.61 1.85 -41.62
N GLN A 124 60.49 1.41 -40.72
CA GLN A 124 61.93 1.55 -40.94
C GLN A 124 62.27 0.73 -42.18
N PRO A 125 62.82 1.33 -43.25
CA PRO A 125 63.31 0.54 -44.36
C PRO A 125 64.49 -0.29 -43.86
N TYR A 126 64.40 -1.58 -44.09
CA TYR A 126 65.51 -2.51 -43.95
C TYR A 126 66.56 -2.17 -45.02
N ILE A 127 67.64 -1.48 -44.62
CA ILE A 127 68.97 -1.51 -45.24
C ILE A 127 70.03 -1.05 -44.25
#